data_AF-A0A1I0YCR8-F1
#
_entry.id   AF-A0A1I0YCR8-F1
#
_cell.length_a   1.000
_cell.length_b   1.000
_cell.length_c   1.000
_cell.angle_alpha   90.00
_cell.angle_beta   90.00
_cell.angle_gamma   90.00
#
_symmetry.space_group_name_H-M   'P 1'
#
loop_
_entity.id
_entity.type
_entity.pdbx_description
1 polymer ?
#
loop_
_entity_poly.entity_id
_entity_poly.type
_entity_poly.pdbx_seq_one_letter_code
_entity_poly.pdbx_strand_id
1 'polypeptide(L)'
;MTDIIAPPIAAPEEALPDVLMRLVSELHDVAYLIERIEPEILEVGGAELLKSPDTIKILQGIDLAVQKTRGLAEFIDTITGTIPEDWKVDVSTALSLVKLADMQRALSSGMRHGHSQPLSKAAGDFDFF
;
A
#
# COMPACT_ATOMS: atom_id res chain seq x y z
N MET A 1 -17.03 33.27 -32.00
CA MET A 1 -16.88 31.80 -32.10
C MET A 1 -15.39 31.55 -32.18
N THR A 2 -14.77 31.41 -31.02
CA THR A 2 -13.33 31.23 -30.86
C THR A 2 -13.22 30.25 -29.72
N ASP A 3 -13.26 28.97 -30.07
CA ASP A 3 -13.03 27.90 -29.12
C ASP A 3 -11.57 28.01 -28.66
N ILE A 4 -11.39 28.29 -27.37
CA ILE A 4 -10.11 28.20 -26.70
C ILE A 4 -9.78 26.72 -26.64
N ILE A 5 -9.02 26.23 -27.63
CA ILE A 5 -8.44 24.89 -27.59
C ILE A 5 -7.39 24.94 -26.49
N ALA A 6 -7.75 24.48 -25.29
CA ALA A 6 -6.77 24.15 -24.26
C ALA A 6 -5.76 23.18 -24.89
N PRO A 7 -4.44 23.39 -24.70
CA PRO A 7 -3.47 22.44 -25.20
C PRO A 7 -3.78 21.06 -24.61
N PRO A 8 -3.65 19.97 -25.39
CA PRO A 8 -3.78 18.64 -24.82
C PRO A 8 -2.79 18.55 -23.65
N ILE A 9 -3.31 18.36 -22.44
CA ILE A 9 -2.49 18.09 -21.27
C ILE A 9 -1.72 16.83 -21.65
N ALA A 10 -0.41 16.98 -21.88
CA ALA A 10 0.44 15.83 -22.17
C ALA A 10 0.22 14.81 -21.05
N ALA A 11 -0.02 13.56 -21.43
CA ALA A 11 -0.18 12.47 -20.49
C ALA A 11 1.00 12.52 -19.50
N PRO A 12 0.80 12.56 -18.17
CA PRO A 12 1.88 12.41 -17.23
C PRO A 12 2.63 11.10 -17.52
N GLU A 13 3.81 11.25 -18.11
CA GLU A 13 4.76 10.16 -18.34
C GLU A 13 5.81 10.18 -17.23
N GLU A 14 6.00 9.04 -16.59
CA GLU A 14 7.01 8.86 -15.56
C GLU A 14 8.01 7.80 -15.98
N ALA A 15 9.25 7.88 -15.45
CA ALA A 15 10.22 6.82 -15.70
C ALA A 15 9.71 5.51 -15.07
N LEU A 16 9.74 4.41 -15.81
CA LEU A 16 9.33 3.11 -15.30
C LEU A 16 10.07 2.74 -14.01
N PRO A 17 11.40 2.96 -13.89
CA PRO A 17 12.10 2.72 -12.63
C PRO A 17 11.51 3.47 -11.43
N ASP A 18 11.13 4.75 -11.61
CA ASP A 18 10.56 5.56 -10.52
C ASP A 18 9.19 5.02 -10.07
N VAL A 19 8.36 4.58 -11.02
CA VAL A 19 7.06 3.94 -10.73
C VAL A 19 7.28 2.64 -9.95
N LEU A 20 8.24 1.81 -10.38
CA LEU A 20 8.54 0.54 -9.72
C LEU A 20 9.13 0.74 -8.32
N MET A 21 9.99 1.73 -8.11
CA MET A 21 10.53 2.03 -6.78
C MET A 21 9.46 2.55 -5.81
N ARG A 22 8.42 3.23 -6.30
CA ARG A 22 7.22 3.52 -5.49
C ARG A 22 6.53 2.22 -5.06
N LEU A 23 6.34 1.26 -5.97
CA LEU A 23 5.76 -0.05 -5.61
C LEU A 23 6.63 -0.82 -4.60
N VAL A 24 7.95 -0.78 -4.74
CA VAL A 24 8.89 -1.39 -3.77
C VAL A 24 8.69 -0.78 -2.38
N SER A 25 8.56 0.54 -2.29
CA SER A 25 8.35 1.23 -1.02
C SER A 25 7.02 0.84 -0.37
N GLU A 26 5.93 0.86 -1.15
CA GLU A 26 4.59 0.45 -0.68
C GLU A 26 4.56 -1.01 -0.22
N LEU A 27 5.27 -1.92 -0.90
CA LEU A 27 5.36 -3.33 -0.49
C LEU A 27 6.12 -3.49 0.83
N HIS A 28 7.18 -2.73 1.07
CA HIS A 28 7.86 -2.74 2.37
C HIS A 28 6.95 -2.21 3.48
N ASP A 29 6.18 -1.16 3.22
CA ASP A 29 5.20 -0.62 4.17
C ASP A 29 4.09 -1.63 4.49
N VAL A 30 3.55 -2.32 3.47
CA VAL A 30 2.59 -3.41 3.66
C VAL A 30 3.19 -4.55 4.48
N ALA A 31 4.43 -4.96 4.21
CA ALA A 31 5.10 -6.00 4.99
C ALA A 31 5.23 -5.60 6.47
N TYR A 32 5.57 -4.34 6.73
CA TYR A 32 5.64 -3.79 8.09
C TYR A 32 4.26 -3.78 8.78
N LEU A 33 3.21 -3.38 8.05
CA LEU A 33 1.84 -3.42 8.59
C LEU A 33 1.39 -4.84 8.95
N ILE A 34 1.73 -5.84 8.13
CA ILE A 34 1.41 -7.25 8.40
C ILE A 34 2.21 -7.76 9.62
N GLU A 35 3.50 -7.47 9.67
CA GLU A 35 4.39 -7.90 10.78
C GLU A 35 3.90 -7.38 12.14
N ARG A 36 3.30 -6.18 12.16
CA ARG A 36 2.72 -5.59 13.37
C ARG A 36 1.46 -6.29 13.87
N ILE A 37 0.76 -7.07 13.05
CA ILE A 37 -0.46 -7.78 13.47
C ILE A 37 -0.11 -8.89 14.47
N GLU A 38 1.06 -9.52 14.34
CA GLU A 38 1.46 -10.64 15.19
C GLU A 38 1.51 -10.27 16.70
N PRO A 39 2.23 -9.22 17.14
CA PRO A 39 2.23 -8.83 18.55
C PRO A 39 0.85 -8.38 19.04
N GLU A 40 0.05 -7.72 18.20
CA GLU A 40 -1.30 -7.27 18.56
C GLU A 40 -2.25 -8.46 18.81
N ILE A 41 -2.16 -9.53 18.01
CA ILE A 41 -2.92 -10.77 18.23
C ILE A 41 -2.53 -11.42 19.57
N LEU A 42 -1.24 -11.48 19.88
CA LEU A 42 -0.74 -12.07 21.12
C LEU A 42 -1.13 -11.25 22.35
N GLU A 43 -1.13 -9.92 22.23
CA GLU A 43 -1.57 -9.02 23.29
C GLU A 43 -3.06 -9.20 23.60
N VAL A 44 -3.92 -9.29 22.57
CA VAL A 44 -5.37 -9.39 22.73
C VAL A 44 -5.81 -10.78 23.24
N GLY A 45 -5.24 -11.86 22.72
CA GLY A 45 -5.69 -13.21 23.10
C GLY A 45 -4.87 -13.87 24.22
N GLY A 46 -3.79 -13.25 24.67
CA GLY A 46 -2.98 -13.68 25.81
C GLY A 46 -2.23 -15.01 25.60
N ALA A 47 -1.55 -15.48 26.64
CA ALA A 47 -0.63 -16.63 26.56
C ALA A 47 -1.30 -17.98 26.20
N GLU A 48 -2.61 -18.12 26.34
CA GLU A 48 -3.34 -19.35 26.00
C GLU A 48 -3.45 -19.57 24.49
N LEU A 49 -3.40 -18.52 23.67
CA LEU A 49 -3.41 -18.60 22.21
C LEU A 49 -2.29 -19.51 21.69
N LEU A 50 -1.10 -19.44 22.29
CA LEU A 50 0.08 -20.21 21.88
C LEU A 50 -0.05 -21.72 22.17
N LYS A 51 -1.06 -22.14 22.94
CA LYS A 51 -1.31 -23.57 23.21
C LYS A 51 -2.17 -24.22 22.13
N SER A 52 -2.80 -23.43 21.26
CA SER A 52 -3.61 -23.93 20.16
C SER A 52 -2.75 -24.16 18.91
N PRO A 53 -2.70 -25.39 18.37
CA PRO A 53 -2.02 -25.67 17.10
C PRO A 53 -2.55 -24.84 15.94
N ASP A 54 -3.84 -24.48 15.95
CA ASP A 54 -4.44 -23.67 14.89
C ASP A 54 -4.01 -22.21 14.97
N THR A 55 -3.82 -21.68 16.18
CA THR A 55 -3.23 -20.35 16.36
C THR A 55 -1.80 -20.29 15.86
N ILE A 56 -0.99 -21.32 16.14
CA ILE A 56 0.40 -21.39 15.65
C ILE A 56 0.43 -21.33 14.11
N LYS A 57 -0.48 -22.03 13.42
CA LYS A 57 -0.58 -21.96 11.96
C LYS A 57 -0.92 -20.56 11.46
N ILE A 58 -1.78 -19.83 12.17
CA ILE A 58 -2.15 -18.45 11.81
C ILE A 58 -0.93 -17.54 11.95
N LEU A 59 -0.20 -17.62 13.06
CA LEU A 59 1.02 -16.82 13.27
C LEU A 59 2.08 -17.11 12.20
N GLN A 60 2.28 -18.39 11.85
CA GLN A 60 3.15 -18.78 10.72
C GLN A 60 2.64 -18.26 9.37
N GLY A 61 1.33 -18.18 9.19
CA GLY A 61 0.71 -17.58 8.00
C GLY A 61 1.03 -16.09 7.89
N ILE A 62 1.05 -15.37 9.02
CA ILE A 62 1.45 -13.95 9.08
C ILE A 62 2.93 -13.82 8.70
N ASP A 63 3.81 -14.60 9.32
CA ASP A 63 5.24 -14.62 8.97
C ASP A 63 5.47 -14.88 7.48
N LEU A 64 4.77 -15.87 6.92
CA LEU A 64 4.86 -16.21 5.51
C LEU A 64 4.39 -15.04 4.62
N ALA A 65 3.34 -14.33 5.02
CA ALA A 65 2.87 -13.14 4.30
C ALA A 65 3.91 -12.02 4.33
N VAL A 66 4.55 -11.76 5.48
CA VAL A 66 5.66 -10.79 5.60
C VAL A 66 6.81 -11.17 4.67
N GLN A 67 7.28 -12.41 4.72
CA GLN A 67 8.39 -12.90 3.89
C GLN A 67 8.08 -12.80 2.39
N LYS A 68 6.87 -13.19 1.96
CA LYS A 68 6.46 -13.10 0.55
C LYS A 68 6.38 -11.65 0.07
N THR A 69 5.90 -10.75 0.92
CA THR A 69 5.77 -9.33 0.56
C THR A 69 7.14 -8.67 0.42
N ARG A 70 8.05 -8.91 1.39
CA ARG A 70 9.46 -8.47 1.30
C ARG A 70 10.17 -9.05 0.08
N GLY A 71 10.03 -10.36 -0.14
CA GLY A 71 10.64 -11.03 -1.31
C GLY A 71 10.13 -10.50 -2.65
N LEU A 72 8.86 -10.08 -2.74
CA LEU A 72 8.34 -9.43 -3.94
C LEU A 72 8.94 -8.03 -4.13
N ALA A 73 9.08 -7.25 -3.05
CA ALA A 73 9.71 -5.94 -3.10
C ALA A 73 11.17 -6.03 -3.55
N GLU A 74 11.94 -6.95 -2.96
CA GLU A 74 13.33 -7.22 -3.33
C GLU A 74 13.48 -7.70 -4.78
N PHE A 75 12.56 -8.54 -5.25
CA PHE A 75 12.54 -8.98 -6.65
C PHE A 75 12.32 -7.80 -7.60
N ILE A 76 11.36 -6.92 -7.29
CA ILE A 76 11.08 -5.73 -8.11
C ILE A 76 12.27 -4.76 -8.09
N ASP A 77 12.86 -4.50 -6.92
CA ASP A 77 14.06 -3.66 -6.78
C ASP A 77 15.21 -4.19 -7.66
N THR A 78 15.46 -5.50 -7.59
CA THR A 78 16.51 -6.16 -8.37
C THR A 78 16.32 -6.00 -9.87
N ILE A 79 15.11 -6.24 -10.39
CA ILE A 79 14.87 -6.08 -11.83
C ILE A 79 14.89 -4.60 -12.23
N THR A 80 14.45 -3.70 -11.35
CA THR A 80 14.42 -2.24 -11.59
C THR A 80 15.81 -1.70 -11.84
N GLY A 81 16.83 -2.19 -11.11
CA GLY A 81 18.23 -1.82 -11.33
C GLY A 81 18.79 -2.14 -12.72
N THR A 82 18.08 -2.92 -13.54
CA THR A 82 18.46 -3.26 -14.93
C THR A 82 17.67 -2.50 -15.99
N ILE A 83 16.65 -1.73 -15.59
CA ILE A 83 15.75 -1.02 -16.51
C ILE A 83 16.32 0.36 -16.87
N PRO A 84 16.37 0.74 -18.16
CA PRO A 84 16.78 2.08 -18.57
C PRO A 84 15.86 3.21 -18.06
N GLU A 85 16.44 4.36 -17.70
CA GLU A 85 15.71 5.53 -17.18
C GLU A 85 14.84 6.25 -18.24
N ASP A 86 15.14 6.02 -19.52
CA ASP A 86 14.41 6.59 -20.65
C ASP A 86 13.11 5.83 -20.96
N TRP A 87 12.90 4.65 -20.37
CA TRP A 87 11.64 3.94 -20.47
C TRP A 87 10.57 4.70 -19.70
N LYS A 88 9.56 5.18 -20.44
CA LYS A 88 8.44 5.93 -19.90
C LYS A 88 7.16 5.10 -19.86
N VAL A 89 6.35 5.36 -18.84
CA VAL A 89 5.00 4.81 -18.69
C VAL A 89 4.03 5.95 -18.52
N ASP A 90 2.93 5.90 -19.27
CA ASP A 90 1.78 6.78 -19.07
C ASP A 90 1.03 6.37 -17.80
N VAL A 91 1.03 7.24 -16.79
CA VAL A 91 0.33 7.04 -15.51
C VAL A 91 -1.07 7.68 -15.48
N SER A 92 -1.52 8.30 -16.56
CA SER A 92 -2.79 9.06 -16.63
C SER A 92 -3.99 8.23 -16.21
N THR A 93 -4.12 7.02 -16.76
CA THR A 93 -5.25 6.14 -16.41
C THR A 93 -5.18 5.73 -14.95
N ALA A 94 -4.01 5.34 -14.45
CA ALA A 94 -3.85 4.94 -13.04
C ALA A 94 -4.19 6.09 -12.08
N LEU A 95 -3.71 7.30 -12.37
CA LEU A 95 -4.01 8.49 -11.58
C LEU A 95 -5.48 8.92 -11.69
N SER A 96 -6.15 8.67 -12.82
CA SER A 96 -7.57 9.01 -12.99
C SER A 96 -8.51 8.10 -12.17
N LEU A 97 -8.06 6.90 -11.83
CA LEU A 97 -8.79 5.96 -11.00
C LEU A 97 -8.71 6.33 -9.51
N VAL A 98 -7.62 7.00 -9.10
CA VAL A 98 -7.47 7.59 -7.76
C VAL A 98 -8.19 8.94 -7.77
N LYS A 99 -9.52 8.92 -7.63
CA LYS A 99 -10.31 10.14 -7.83
C LYS A 99 -9.98 11.18 -6.76
N LEU A 100 -10.02 12.45 -7.17
CA LEU A 100 -10.02 13.61 -6.27
C LEU A 100 -11.06 13.50 -5.16
N ALA A 101 -12.16 12.78 -5.37
CA ALA A 101 -13.16 12.49 -4.34
C ALA A 101 -12.59 11.64 -3.19
N ASP A 102 -11.72 10.67 -3.49
CA ASP A 102 -11.08 9.81 -2.48
C ASP A 102 -10.00 10.57 -1.71
N MET A 103 -9.20 11.38 -2.42
CA MET A 103 -8.27 12.32 -1.78
C MET A 103 -9.00 13.42 -0.98
N GLN A 104 -10.10 13.96 -1.49
CA GLN A 104 -10.95 14.90 -0.77
C GLN A 104 -11.57 14.23 0.46
N ARG A 105 -11.96 12.96 0.42
CA ARG A 105 -12.47 12.21 1.57
C ARG A 105 -11.38 12.01 2.63
N ALA A 106 -10.17 11.65 2.20
CA ALA A 106 -9.00 11.57 3.08
C ALA A 106 -8.67 12.92 3.74
N LEU A 107 -8.68 14.02 2.96
CA LEU A 107 -8.34 15.37 3.43
C LEU A 107 -9.46 16.08 4.21
N SER A 108 -10.73 15.87 3.84
CA SER A 108 -11.91 16.45 4.52
C SER A 108 -12.20 15.78 5.87
N SER A 109 -11.62 14.59 6.11
CA SER A 109 -11.61 13.96 7.43
C SER A 109 -10.71 14.68 8.46
N GLY A 110 -10.03 15.77 8.09
CA GLY A 110 -9.68 16.85 9.02
C GLY A 110 -8.71 16.52 10.15
N MET A 111 -8.08 15.35 10.19
CA MET A 111 -7.00 15.06 11.13
C MET A 111 -5.77 14.58 10.37
N ARG A 112 -4.73 15.43 10.41
CA ARG A 112 -3.34 15.00 10.27
C ARG A 112 -3.05 13.99 11.39
N HIS A 113 -3.46 12.74 11.20
CA HIS A 113 -2.85 11.63 11.89
C HIS A 113 -1.56 11.36 11.12
N GLY A 114 -0.42 11.43 11.80
CA GLY A 114 0.76 10.72 11.31
C GLY A 114 0.37 9.25 11.03
N HIS A 115 1.16 8.54 10.23
CA HIS A 115 0.93 7.13 9.85
C HIS A 115 0.74 6.12 11.01
N SER A 116 0.60 6.59 12.25
CA SER A 116 0.01 5.91 13.40
C SER A 116 -1.49 6.23 13.51
N GLN A 117 -2.34 5.33 13.02
CA GLN A 117 -3.78 5.38 13.26
C GLN A 117 -4.09 5.28 14.78
N PRO A 118 -5.05 6.05 15.34
CA PRO A 118 -5.44 5.93 16.75
C PRO A 118 -6.19 4.64 17.05
N LEU A 119 -5.85 4.05 18.21
CA LEU A 119 -6.38 2.83 18.82
C LEU A 119 -7.90 2.78 19.14
N SER A 120 -8.72 3.69 18.61
CA SER A 120 -10.14 3.78 18.98
C SER A 120 -11.15 3.54 17.87
N LYS A 121 -10.72 3.18 16.65
CA LYS A 121 -11.66 2.78 15.59
C LYS A 121 -11.88 1.27 15.69
N ALA A 122 -13.03 0.86 16.23
CA ALA A 122 -13.39 -0.54 16.39
C ALA A 122 -13.35 -1.27 15.04
N ALA A 123 -12.65 -2.40 14.99
CA ALA A 123 -12.62 -3.30 13.85
C ALA A 123 -14.04 -3.86 13.61
N GLY A 124 -14.65 -3.52 12.49
CA GLY A 124 -16.01 -3.97 12.14
C GLY A 124 -16.75 -3.11 11.11
N ASP A 125 -16.24 -1.92 10.80
CA ASP A 125 -16.83 -1.04 9.78
C ASP A 125 -16.34 -1.47 8.38
N PHE A 126 -16.97 -2.53 7.85
CA PHE A 126 -16.80 -2.95 6.45
C PHE A 126 -17.70 -2.09 5.56
N ASP A 127 -17.10 -1.17 4.80
CA ASP A 127 -17.77 -0.53 3.67
C ASP A 127 -17.85 -1.52 2.50
N PHE A 128 -19.06 -1.91 2.11
CA PHE A 128 -19.30 -2.65 0.88
C PHE A 128 -19.12 -1.72 -0.34
N PHE A 129 -18.44 -2.22 -1.38
CA PHE A 129 -18.24 -1.55 -2.68
C PHE A 129 -19.55 -1.35 -3.46
#